data_AF-A0A7W3P4V9-F1
#
_entry.id   AF-A0A7W3P4V9-F1
#
_cell.length_a   1.000
_cell.length_b   1.000
_cell.length_c   1.000
_cell.angle_alpha   90.00
_cell.angle_beta   90.00
_cell.angle_gamma   90.00
#
_symmetry.space_group_name_H-M   'P 1'
#
loop_
_entity.id
_entity.type
_entity.pdbx_description
1 polymer ?
#
loop_
_entity_poly.entity_id
_entity_poly.type
_entity_poly.pdbx_seq_one_letter_code
_entity_poly.pdbx_strand_id
1 'polypeptide(L)'
;MTQAPQAEQGIGRSGPIRVVVAKPGLDGHDRGAKVVARALRDAGMEVVYTGLHQSPEQIVATALAEDADAVGLSVLSGAHLTLFARVTALLAEADAADIVVFGGGIIPEADREPLAAMGVRAVFGPGASTAEIVDWVRANVRPGPGLQTGSGDPDPDH
;
A
#
# COMPACT_ATOMS: atom_id res chain seq x y z
N MET A 1 17.92 -39.57 -5.33
CA MET A 1 17.90 -38.42 -4.39
C MET A 1 17.76 -37.16 -5.21
N THR A 2 16.52 -36.76 -5.52
CA THR A 2 16.25 -35.53 -6.28
C THR A 2 16.05 -34.42 -5.26
N GLN A 3 17.01 -33.50 -5.16
CA GLN A 3 16.81 -32.25 -4.42
C GLN A 3 15.77 -31.41 -5.17
N ALA A 4 14.73 -31.02 -4.46
CA ALA A 4 13.77 -30.02 -4.90
C ALA A 4 14.45 -28.64 -4.98
N PRO A 5 14.05 -27.76 -5.91
CA PRO A 5 14.60 -26.42 -6.02
C PRO A 5 14.25 -25.62 -4.76
N GLN A 6 15.27 -25.13 -4.07
CA GLN A 6 15.11 -24.19 -2.96
C GLN A 6 14.58 -22.88 -3.57
N ALA A 7 13.37 -22.49 -3.19
CA ALA A 7 12.81 -21.20 -3.56
C ALA A 7 13.75 -20.11 -3.02
N GLU A 8 14.32 -19.31 -3.92
CA GLU A 8 15.11 -18.14 -3.61
C GLU A 8 14.20 -17.15 -2.86
N GLN A 9 14.31 -17.17 -1.53
CA GLN A 9 13.59 -16.23 -0.67
C GLN A 9 14.30 -14.89 -0.81
N GLY A 10 13.76 -14.02 -1.66
CA GLY A 10 14.20 -12.65 -1.84
C GLY A 10 14.32 -11.95 -0.49
N ILE A 11 15.50 -11.39 -0.24
CA ILE A 11 15.85 -10.70 1.00
C ILE A 11 15.12 -9.34 0.99
N GLY A 12 13.85 -9.33 1.39
CA GLY A 12 13.10 -8.09 1.62
C GLY A 12 13.75 -7.24 2.73
N ARG A 13 13.46 -5.93 2.79
CA ARG A 13 13.88 -5.06 3.89
C ARG A 13 13.62 -5.74 5.23
N SER A 14 14.60 -5.71 6.13
CA SER A 14 14.39 -6.01 7.56
C SER A 14 13.75 -4.82 8.29
N GLY A 15 12.79 -4.14 7.66
CA GLY A 15 12.18 -2.89 8.13
C GLY A 15 10.67 -2.98 8.25
N PRO A 16 10.02 -2.00 8.91
CA PRO A 16 8.57 -1.94 8.98
C PRO A 16 7.95 -1.77 7.59
N ILE A 17 6.76 -2.33 7.38
CA ILE A 17 5.98 -2.11 6.16
C ILE A 17 5.64 -0.62 6.05
N ARG A 18 5.90 -0.01 4.90
CA ARG A 18 5.52 1.37 4.57
C ARG A 18 4.21 1.40 3.80
N VAL A 19 3.26 2.16 4.31
CA VAL A 19 1.94 2.30 3.71
C VAL A 19 1.63 3.78 3.47
N VAL A 20 1.34 4.12 2.22
CA VAL A 20 0.74 5.41 1.88
C VAL A 20 -0.78 5.28 1.96
N VAL A 21 -1.40 5.98 2.90
CA VAL A 21 -2.87 6.05 3.00
C VAL A 21 -3.34 7.34 2.34
N ALA A 22 -4.12 7.18 1.28
CA ALA A 22 -4.56 8.29 0.44
C ALA A 22 -6.07 8.36 0.25
N LYS A 23 -6.53 9.59 -0.03
CA LYS A 23 -7.92 9.98 -0.22
C LYS A 23 -8.06 10.66 -1.58
N PRO A 24 -8.29 9.89 -2.65
CA PRO A 24 -8.35 10.45 -3.99
C PRO A 24 -9.67 11.21 -4.25
N GLY A 25 -9.60 12.29 -5.04
CA GLY A 25 -10.76 13.05 -5.49
C GLY A 25 -11.42 13.92 -4.40
N LEU A 26 -12.62 14.44 -4.64
CA LEU A 26 -13.31 15.43 -3.79
C LEU A 26 -13.97 14.86 -2.52
N ASP A 27 -13.51 13.71 -2.04
CA ASP A 27 -14.11 13.03 -0.90
C ASP A 27 -13.64 13.66 0.43
N GLY A 28 -14.52 14.48 1.02
CA GLY A 28 -14.26 15.16 2.30
C GLY A 28 -14.28 14.27 3.56
N HIS A 29 -14.57 12.96 3.46
CA HIS A 29 -14.74 12.10 4.64
C HIS A 29 -13.42 11.48 5.12
N ASP A 30 -12.62 12.20 5.87
CA ASP A 30 -11.31 11.72 6.33
C ASP A 30 -11.33 10.69 7.48
N ARG A 31 -12.46 10.51 8.17
CA ARG A 31 -12.54 9.68 9.38
C ARG A 31 -12.04 8.25 9.18
N GLY A 32 -12.49 7.57 8.12
CA GLY A 32 -12.10 6.19 7.84
C GLY A 32 -10.60 6.07 7.57
N ALA A 33 -10.07 6.91 6.68
CA ALA A 33 -8.65 6.93 6.34
C ALA A 33 -7.76 7.22 7.55
N LYS A 34 -8.14 8.19 8.41
CA LYS A 34 -7.40 8.51 9.64
C LYS A 34 -7.39 7.37 10.65
N VAL A 35 -8.52 6.68 10.81
CA VAL A 35 -8.65 5.53 11.72
C VAL A 35 -7.78 4.37 11.23
N VAL A 36 -7.81 4.06 9.92
CA VAL A 36 -6.95 3.03 9.33
C VAL A 36 -5.48 3.40 9.43
N ALA A 37 -5.12 4.64 9.07
CA ALA A 37 -3.73 5.11 9.17
C ALA A 37 -3.19 5.00 10.60
N ARG A 38 -4.00 5.38 11.60
CA ARG A 38 -3.62 5.22 13.01
C ARG A 38 -3.45 3.75 13.39
N ALA A 39 -4.38 2.88 13.01
CA ALA A 39 -4.30 1.47 13.36
C ALA A 39 -3.07 0.78 12.75
N LEU A 40 -2.71 1.11 11.51
CA LEU A 40 -1.50 0.61 10.87
C LEU A 40 -0.23 1.10 11.60
N ARG A 41 -0.19 2.35 12.04
CA ARG A 41 0.92 2.89 12.88
C ARG A 41 1.01 2.19 14.22
N ASP A 42 -0.13 2.01 14.90
CA ASP A 42 -0.20 1.31 16.20
C ASP A 42 0.25 -0.17 16.06
N ALA A 43 0.14 -0.75 14.86
CA ALA A 43 0.62 -2.08 14.51
C ALA A 43 2.12 -2.14 14.15
N GLY A 44 2.85 -1.03 14.24
CA GLY A 44 4.30 -0.95 13.97
C GLY A 44 4.66 -0.72 12.50
N MET A 45 3.72 -0.29 11.66
CA MET A 45 3.97 0.07 10.26
C MET A 45 4.31 1.57 10.15
N GLU A 46 5.14 1.90 9.16
CA GLU A 46 5.39 3.29 8.79
C GLU A 46 4.24 3.75 7.88
N VAL A 47 3.55 4.83 8.25
CA VAL A 47 2.36 5.27 7.52
C VAL A 47 2.46 6.73 7.14
N VAL A 48 2.37 7.00 5.85
CA VAL A 48 2.30 8.34 5.29
C VAL A 48 0.85 8.62 4.90
N TYR A 49 0.25 9.64 5.51
CA TYR A 49 -1.12 10.06 5.17
C TYR A 49 -1.05 11.27 4.25
N THR A 50 -1.55 11.14 3.03
CA THR A 50 -1.42 12.18 1.99
C THR A 50 -2.35 13.38 2.17
N GLY A 51 -3.31 13.30 3.10
CA GLY A 51 -4.38 14.29 3.21
C GLY A 51 -5.51 14.06 2.20
N LEU A 52 -6.42 15.03 2.14
CA LEU A 52 -7.61 15.00 1.29
C LEU A 52 -7.30 15.52 -0.13
N HIS A 53 -8.17 15.19 -1.07
CA HIS A 53 -8.21 15.77 -2.42
C HIS A 53 -6.94 15.57 -3.24
N GLN A 54 -6.28 14.43 -3.07
CA GLN A 54 -5.11 14.09 -3.87
C GLN A 54 -5.54 13.54 -5.23
N SER A 55 -4.83 13.93 -6.28
CA SER A 55 -4.97 13.29 -7.58
C SER A 55 -4.27 11.92 -7.57
N PRO A 56 -4.67 10.96 -8.43
CA PRO A 56 -3.95 9.71 -8.60
C PRO A 56 -2.44 9.90 -8.83
N GLU A 57 -2.06 10.89 -9.62
CA GLU A 57 -0.67 11.23 -9.92
C GLU A 57 0.10 11.67 -8.66
N GLN A 58 -0.51 12.49 -7.79
CA GLN A 58 0.10 12.91 -6.53
C GLN A 58 0.27 11.74 -5.54
N ILE A 59 -0.71 10.83 -5.52
CA ILE A 59 -0.66 9.62 -4.68
C ILE A 59 0.51 8.73 -5.10
N VAL A 60 0.63 8.49 -6.41
CA VAL A 60 1.71 7.67 -6.98
C VAL A 60 3.07 8.34 -6.76
N ALA A 61 3.18 9.64 -6.99
CA ALA A 61 4.42 10.37 -6.72
C ALA A 61 4.84 10.26 -5.25
N THR A 62 3.89 10.29 -4.32
CA THR A 62 4.16 10.11 -2.89
C THR A 62 4.54 8.66 -2.58
N ALA A 63 3.86 7.67 -3.17
CA ALA A 63 4.20 6.25 -3.00
C ALA A 63 5.64 5.96 -3.44
N LEU A 64 6.08 6.53 -4.55
CA LEU A 64 7.44 6.41 -5.04
C LEU A 64 8.45 7.17 -4.16
N ALA A 65 8.15 8.41 -3.79
CA ALA A 65 9.05 9.23 -2.98
C ALA A 65 9.32 8.66 -1.58
N GLU A 66 8.34 7.95 -1.02
CA GLU A 66 8.41 7.34 0.32
C GLU A 66 8.86 5.87 0.30
N ASP A 67 9.18 5.33 -0.89
CA ASP A 67 9.43 3.91 -1.14
C ASP A 67 8.37 3.00 -0.49
N ALA A 68 7.09 3.30 -0.75
CA ALA A 68 5.97 2.63 -0.13
C ALA A 68 5.86 1.16 -0.58
N ASP A 69 5.59 0.26 0.35
CA ASP A 69 5.32 -1.15 0.02
C ASP A 69 3.84 -1.36 -0.35
N ALA A 70 2.97 -0.46 0.10
CA ALA A 70 1.55 -0.50 -0.21
C ALA A 70 0.90 0.89 -0.27
N VAL A 71 -0.14 1.00 -1.08
CA VAL A 71 -1.02 2.18 -1.18
C VAL A 71 -2.42 1.78 -0.75
N GLY A 72 -2.90 2.38 0.35
CA GLY A 72 -4.25 2.24 0.86
C GLY A 72 -5.15 3.39 0.40
N LEU A 73 -6.09 3.13 -0.51
CA LEU A 73 -7.04 4.14 -1.00
C LEU A 73 -8.36 4.12 -0.22
N SER A 74 -8.83 5.28 0.22
CA SER A 74 -10.16 5.41 0.84
C SER A 74 -11.10 6.22 -0.05
N VAL A 75 -12.14 5.57 -0.58
CA VAL A 75 -13.06 6.15 -1.58
C VAL A 75 -14.53 5.94 -1.18
N LEU A 76 -15.24 7.04 -0.87
CA LEU A 76 -16.68 7.05 -0.58
C LEU A 76 -17.48 7.81 -1.65
N SER A 77 -16.82 8.36 -2.66
CA SER A 77 -17.45 9.17 -3.73
C SER A 77 -18.10 8.34 -4.86
N GLY A 78 -18.01 7.01 -4.81
CA GLY A 78 -18.48 6.12 -5.89
C GLY A 78 -17.59 6.09 -7.13
N ALA A 79 -16.47 6.82 -7.13
CA ALA A 79 -15.50 6.84 -8.21
C ALA A 79 -14.38 5.78 -8.05
N HIS A 80 -14.61 4.72 -7.27
CA HIS A 80 -13.59 3.73 -6.91
C HIS A 80 -13.00 3.02 -8.12
N LEU A 81 -13.83 2.55 -9.07
CA LEU A 81 -13.31 1.87 -10.26
C LEU A 81 -12.30 2.74 -11.01
N THR A 82 -12.66 4.00 -11.29
CA THR A 82 -11.79 4.94 -12.01
C THR A 82 -10.53 5.27 -11.22
N LEU A 83 -10.65 5.55 -9.92
CA LEU A 83 -9.53 6.01 -9.11
C LEU A 83 -8.53 4.89 -8.82
N PHE A 84 -9.00 3.70 -8.47
CA PHE A 84 -8.13 2.53 -8.28
C PHE A 84 -7.48 2.10 -9.60
N ALA A 85 -8.22 2.07 -10.70
CA ALA A 85 -7.67 1.76 -12.02
C ALA A 85 -6.54 2.74 -12.38
N ARG A 86 -6.78 4.04 -12.17
CA ARG A 86 -5.81 5.08 -12.52
C ARG A 86 -4.55 4.99 -11.67
N VAL A 87 -4.67 4.81 -10.36
CA VAL A 87 -3.50 4.64 -9.47
C VAL A 87 -2.70 3.39 -9.85
N THR A 88 -3.37 2.28 -10.11
CA THR A 88 -2.69 1.01 -10.44
C THR A 88 -1.99 1.10 -11.80
N ALA A 89 -2.63 1.73 -12.80
CA ALA A 89 -2.02 1.98 -14.10
C ALA A 89 -0.77 2.88 -13.99
N LEU A 90 -0.86 3.97 -13.23
CA LEU A 90 0.26 4.89 -13.02
C LEU A 90 1.44 4.24 -12.27
N LEU A 91 1.17 3.37 -11.30
CA LEU A 91 2.21 2.57 -10.64
C LEU A 91 2.92 1.66 -11.64
N ALA A 92 2.16 0.99 -12.52
CA ALA A 92 2.74 0.15 -13.57
C ALA A 92 3.54 0.96 -14.60
N GLU A 93 3.06 2.15 -14.99
CA GLU A 93 3.76 3.09 -15.88
C GLU A 93 5.10 3.56 -15.27
N ALA A 94 5.17 3.63 -13.94
CA ALA A 94 6.37 4.02 -13.19
C ALA A 94 7.28 2.84 -12.80
N ASP A 95 7.04 1.64 -13.33
CA ASP A 95 7.77 0.40 -13.01
C ASP A 95 7.74 0.04 -11.50
N ALA A 96 6.62 0.36 -10.84
CA ALA A 96 6.38 0.15 -9.42
C ALA A 96 5.11 -0.70 -9.17
N ALA A 97 4.88 -1.68 -10.04
CA ALA A 97 3.74 -2.60 -9.95
C ALA A 97 3.85 -3.59 -8.78
N ASP A 98 5.00 -3.63 -8.10
CA ASP A 98 5.23 -4.38 -6.86
C ASP A 98 4.57 -3.72 -5.64
N ILE A 99 4.28 -2.41 -5.70
CA ILE A 99 3.57 -1.69 -4.64
C ILE A 99 2.12 -2.20 -4.56
N VAL A 100 1.75 -2.76 -3.40
CA VAL A 100 0.44 -3.38 -3.22
C VAL A 100 -0.65 -2.31 -3.10
N VAL A 101 -1.60 -2.29 -4.05
CA VAL A 101 -2.78 -1.43 -3.95
C VAL A 101 -3.90 -2.14 -3.21
N PHE A 102 -4.38 -1.54 -2.12
CA PHE A 102 -5.56 -1.97 -1.40
C PHE A 102 -6.40 -0.76 -1.02
N GLY A 103 -7.59 -0.98 -0.47
CA GLY A 103 -8.35 0.15 0.04
C GLY A 103 -9.75 -0.20 0.45
N GLY A 104 -10.60 0.80 0.58
CA GLY A 104 -11.95 0.60 1.07
C GLY A 104 -12.84 1.82 0.98
N GLY A 105 -14.08 1.63 1.43
CA GLY A 105 -15.14 2.62 1.37
C GLY A 105 -16.46 1.98 0.95
N ILE A 106 -17.33 2.75 0.30
CA ILE A 106 -18.63 2.25 -0.16
C ILE A 106 -18.43 1.64 -1.55
N ILE A 107 -17.97 0.40 -1.59
CA ILE A 107 -17.68 -0.33 -2.82
C ILE A 107 -18.69 -1.50 -2.94
N PRO A 108 -19.53 -1.51 -3.99
CA PRO A 108 -20.46 -2.61 -4.26
C PRO A 108 -19.74 -3.95 -4.45
N GLU A 109 -20.40 -5.05 -4.07
CA GLU A 109 -19.85 -6.40 -4.24
C GLU A 109 -19.50 -6.71 -5.71
N ALA A 110 -20.37 -6.27 -6.63
CA ALA A 110 -20.19 -6.45 -8.08
C ALA A 110 -18.93 -5.77 -8.63
N ASP A 111 -18.41 -4.77 -7.94
CA ASP A 111 -17.23 -4.01 -8.39
C ASP A 111 -15.92 -4.59 -7.84
N ARG A 112 -15.98 -5.54 -6.89
CA ARG A 112 -14.78 -6.15 -6.30
C ARG A 112 -14.00 -7.01 -7.29
N GLU A 113 -14.69 -7.81 -8.09
CA GLU A 113 -14.06 -8.66 -9.11
C GLU A 113 -13.37 -7.82 -10.20
N PRO A 114 -14.01 -6.78 -10.77
CA PRO A 114 -13.32 -5.80 -11.63
C PRO A 114 -12.09 -5.17 -10.98
N LEU A 115 -12.18 -4.74 -9.71
CA LEU A 115 -11.03 -4.17 -8.98
C LEU A 115 -9.89 -5.17 -8.84
N ALA A 116 -10.19 -6.42 -8.50
CA ALA A 116 -9.19 -7.48 -8.40
C ALA A 116 -8.50 -7.75 -9.76
N ALA A 117 -9.27 -7.77 -10.85
CA ALA A 117 -8.72 -7.92 -12.21
C ALA A 117 -7.81 -6.77 -12.63
N MET A 118 -7.99 -5.57 -12.03
CA MET A 118 -7.15 -4.40 -12.27
C MET A 118 -5.88 -4.36 -11.40
N GLY A 119 -5.68 -5.33 -10.51
CA GLY A 119 -4.51 -5.41 -9.62
C GLY A 119 -4.75 -4.93 -8.19
N VAL A 120 -5.99 -4.55 -7.84
CA VAL A 120 -6.33 -4.20 -6.45
C VAL A 120 -6.39 -5.47 -5.62
N ARG A 121 -5.52 -5.57 -4.61
CA ARG A 121 -5.29 -6.82 -3.90
C ARG A 121 -6.31 -7.09 -2.79
N ALA A 122 -6.90 -6.05 -2.21
CA ALA A 122 -8.06 -6.17 -1.31
C ALA A 122 -8.91 -4.91 -1.26
N VAL A 123 -10.20 -5.12 -0.96
CA VAL A 123 -11.21 -4.08 -0.77
C VAL A 123 -11.95 -4.31 0.55
N PHE A 124 -11.93 -3.30 1.41
CA PHE A 124 -12.60 -3.30 2.71
C PHE A 124 -13.89 -2.47 2.65
N GLY A 125 -15.02 -3.14 2.87
CA GLY A 125 -16.34 -2.51 2.84
C GLY A 125 -16.65 -1.72 4.12
N PRO A 126 -17.83 -1.06 4.19
CA PRO A 126 -18.28 -0.43 5.41
C PRO A 126 -18.41 -1.45 6.54
N GLY A 127 -17.84 -1.13 7.71
CA GLY A 127 -17.85 -2.01 8.89
C GLY A 127 -16.64 -2.93 9.03
N ALA A 128 -15.72 -2.96 8.05
CA ALA A 128 -14.45 -3.66 8.20
C ALA A 128 -13.69 -3.15 9.44
N SER A 129 -13.19 -4.07 10.26
CA SER A 129 -12.45 -3.70 11.47
C SER A 129 -11.03 -3.27 11.12
N THR A 130 -10.46 -2.37 11.91
CA THR A 130 -9.06 -1.98 11.73
C THR A 130 -8.10 -3.15 11.94
N ALA A 131 -8.44 -4.08 12.82
CA ALA A 131 -7.66 -5.30 13.04
C ALA A 131 -7.59 -6.17 11.78
N GLU A 132 -8.72 -6.36 11.10
CA GLU A 132 -8.78 -7.12 9.84
C GLU A 132 -7.87 -6.50 8.77
N ILE A 133 -7.88 -5.18 8.63
CA ILE A 133 -7.03 -4.46 7.67
C ILE A 133 -5.55 -4.65 8.04
N VAL A 134 -5.19 -4.47 9.32
CA VAL A 134 -3.81 -4.65 9.82
C VAL A 134 -3.31 -6.07 9.57
N ASP A 135 -4.10 -7.09 9.94
CA ASP A 135 -3.73 -8.49 9.79
C ASP A 135 -3.58 -8.85 8.31
N TRP A 136 -4.46 -8.33 7.46
CA TRP A 136 -4.36 -8.52 6.03
C TRP A 136 -3.09 -7.90 5.44
N VAL A 137 -2.74 -6.66 5.83
CA VAL A 137 -1.52 -5.99 5.37
C VAL A 137 -0.28 -6.78 5.80
N ARG A 138 -0.21 -7.24 7.06
CA ARG A 138 0.89 -8.09 7.54
C ARG A 138 1.03 -9.39 6.75
N ALA A 139 -0.10 -10.02 6.41
CA ALA A 139 -0.10 -11.29 5.70
C ALA A 139 0.32 -11.14 4.22
N ASN A 140 -0.09 -10.04 3.57
CA ASN A 140 -0.04 -9.89 2.11
C ASN A 140 1.01 -8.90 1.59
N VAL A 141 1.48 -7.98 2.43
CA VAL A 141 2.50 -7.00 2.05
C VAL A 141 3.84 -7.46 2.64
N ARG A 142 4.90 -7.33 1.85
CA ARG A 142 6.27 -7.57 2.30
C ARG A 142 7.05 -6.27 2.15
N PRO A 143 7.91 -5.93 3.11
CA PRO A 143 8.85 -4.84 2.90
C PRO A 143 9.69 -5.13 1.65
N GLY A 144 9.69 -4.21 0.68
CA GLY A 144 10.50 -4.31 -0.55
C GLY A 144 12.00 -4.41 -0.23
N PRO A 145 12.87 -4.79 -1.18
CA PRO A 145 14.31 -4.87 -0.93
C PRO A 145 14.86 -3.48 -0.59
N GLY A 146 15.61 -3.36 0.50
CA GLY A 146 16.05 -2.06 0.99
C GLY A 146 17.21 -1.57 0.16
N LEU A 147 17.25 -0.27 -0.16
CA LEU A 147 18.55 0.34 -0.41
C LEU A 147 19.38 0.10 0.84
N GLN A 148 20.48 -0.63 0.68
CA GLN A 148 21.49 -0.80 1.70
C GLN A 148 22.07 0.57 2.00
N THR A 149 21.53 1.30 2.98
CA THR A 149 22.27 2.39 3.60
C THR A 149 23.41 1.75 4.37
N GLY A 150 24.57 1.69 3.72
CA GLY A 150 25.82 1.25 4.31
C GLY A 150 26.21 2.18 5.45
N SER A 151 25.67 1.96 6.63
CA SER A 151 26.29 2.36 7.90
C SER A 151 27.11 1.17 8.38
N GLY A 152 28.28 1.01 7.77
CA GLY A 152 29.13 -0.17 7.99
C GLY A 152 30.57 0.01 7.53
N ASP A 153 31.16 1.18 7.75
CA ASP A 153 32.62 1.29 7.88
C ASP A 153 32.92 2.07 9.17
N PRO A 154 33.15 1.39 10.31
CA PRO A 154 34.07 1.92 11.28
C PRO A 154 35.47 1.80 10.67
N ASP A 155 36.01 2.93 10.23
CA ASP A 155 37.40 3.13 9.85
C ASP A 155 38.34 2.36 10.81
N PRO A 156 39.01 1.29 10.34
CA PRO A 156 40.15 0.71 11.01
C PRO A 156 41.40 1.19 10.26
N ASP A 157 42.04 2.22 10.78
CA ASP A 157 43.37 2.75 10.39
C ASP A 157 43.43 3.96 9.43
N HIS A 158 43.25 5.18 9.97
CA HIS A 158 44.23 6.27 9.79
C HIS A 158 44.27 7.30 10.92
#